data_AF-R0J1U3-F1
#
_entry.id   AF-R0J1U3-F1
#
_cell.length_a   1.000
_cell.length_b   1.000
_cell.length_c   1.000
_cell.angle_alpha   90.00
_cell.angle_beta   90.00
_cell.angle_gamma   90.00
#
_symmetry.space_group_name_H-M   'P 1'
#
loop_
_entity.id
_entity.type
_entity.pdbx_description
1 polymer ?
#
loop_
_entity_poly.entity_id
_entity_poly.type
_entity_poly.pdbx_seq_one_letter_code
_entity_poly.pdbx_strand_id
1 'polypeptide(L)'
;MSKTANVLLCRAAPALRSSLFSPARAPCLRRGFAQETSFQKPLKLKGVLKPLKQFKVTPTVGTEFPEANLVDLINAPNADDFLRDLAITVSRRGVVFFRGQTEMTNDIQKHMIQRMGELAGKPKESTLHIHPVLNPQRAMGGDDLHISTMNSRQRKLVNGKSTPRDLGDERQVFESWHSDIQSEQVPSDYTCLRLVELPEIGG
;
A
#
# COMPACT_ATOMS: atom_id res chain seq x y z
N MET A 1 17.69 -27.14 -28.11
CA MET A 1 18.21 -28.07 -27.08
C MET A 1 17.03 -28.61 -26.29
N SER A 2 17.12 -29.90 -25.95
CA SER A 2 16.08 -30.86 -25.52
C SER A 2 14.86 -30.36 -24.72
N LYS A 3 13.68 -30.86 -25.11
CA LYS A 3 12.49 -30.99 -24.26
C LYS A 3 12.67 -32.22 -23.36
N THR A 4 12.50 -32.09 -22.05
CA THR A 4 12.14 -33.24 -21.21
C THR A 4 11.43 -32.77 -19.94
N ALA A 5 10.17 -33.18 -19.81
CA ALA A 5 9.41 -33.19 -18.57
C ALA A 5 9.74 -34.48 -17.82
N ASN A 6 9.85 -34.41 -16.49
CA ASN A 6 9.89 -35.58 -15.61
C ASN A 6 8.65 -35.55 -14.70
N VAL A 7 7.81 -36.57 -14.86
CA VAL A 7 6.70 -36.95 -13.99
C VAL A 7 7.22 -38.02 -13.03
N LEU A 8 6.86 -37.92 -11.75
CA LEU A 8 6.97 -39.04 -10.81
C LEU A 8 5.63 -39.24 -10.10
N LEU A 9 5.12 -40.47 -10.18
CA LEU A 9 3.85 -40.96 -9.65
C LEU A 9 4.14 -42.08 -8.65
N CYS A 10 3.42 -42.11 -7.52
CA CYS A 10 3.01 -43.26 -6.68
C CYS A 10 2.63 -42.71 -5.29
N ARG A 11 1.66 -43.22 -4.51
CA ARG A 11 0.92 -44.48 -4.46
C ARG A 11 -0.34 -44.22 -3.60
N ALA A 12 -1.48 -44.84 -3.94
CA ALA A 12 -2.69 -44.81 -3.13
C ALA A 12 -2.83 -46.06 -2.24
N ALA A 13 -3.37 -45.88 -1.02
CA ALA A 13 -4.15 -46.86 -0.22
C ALA A 13 -4.53 -46.23 1.15
N PRO A 14 -5.51 -46.76 1.91
CA PRO A 14 -6.88 -47.15 1.57
C PRO A 14 -7.92 -46.28 2.33
N ALA A 15 -9.19 -46.39 1.93
CA ALA A 15 -10.32 -45.69 2.54
C ALA A 15 -10.70 -46.29 3.91
N LEU A 16 -10.87 -45.42 4.92
CA LEU A 16 -11.55 -45.74 6.18
C LEU A 16 -12.93 -45.07 6.21
N ARG A 17 -13.93 -45.87 6.60
CA ARG A 17 -15.36 -45.56 6.59
C ARG A 17 -15.79 -44.53 7.64
N SER A 18 -16.92 -43.92 7.31
CA SER A 18 -17.72 -42.90 7.98
C SER A 18 -18.00 -43.14 9.47
N SER A 19 -17.75 -42.11 10.28
CA SER A 19 -18.48 -41.85 11.53
C SER A 19 -19.36 -40.61 11.35
N LEU A 20 -20.66 -40.79 11.57
CA LEU A 20 -21.69 -39.76 11.57
C LEU A 20 -21.41 -38.72 12.66
N PHE A 21 -20.97 -37.52 12.27
CA PHE A 21 -21.07 -36.34 13.11
C PHE A 21 -22.05 -35.37 12.45
N SER A 22 -23.26 -35.29 13.00
CA SER A 22 -24.20 -34.19 12.73
C SER A 22 -23.66 -32.93 13.39
N PRO A 23 -23.37 -31.84 12.65
CA PRO A 23 -23.18 -30.55 13.28
C PRO A 23 -24.56 -30.01 13.64
N ALA A 24 -24.83 -29.86 14.93
CA ALA A 24 -25.94 -29.05 15.41
C ALA A 24 -25.82 -27.65 14.78
N ARG A 25 -26.82 -27.26 13.99
CA ARG A 25 -26.90 -25.91 13.41
C ARG A 25 -27.08 -24.91 14.54
N ALA A 26 -26.00 -24.24 14.93
CA ALA A 26 -26.10 -22.97 15.64
C ALA A 26 -26.75 -21.93 14.69
N PRO A 27 -27.78 -21.18 15.11
CA PRO A 27 -28.39 -20.16 14.27
C PRO A 27 -27.55 -18.89 14.34
N CYS A 28 -26.44 -18.85 13.60
CA CYS A 28 -25.70 -17.63 13.34
C CYS A 28 -25.61 -17.37 11.83
N LEU A 29 -26.77 -17.19 11.20
CA LEU A 29 -26.86 -16.57 9.88
C LEU A 29 -27.84 -15.40 10.01
N ARG A 30 -27.30 -14.23 10.40
CA ARG A 30 -27.96 -12.97 10.05
C ARG A 30 -28.10 -12.98 8.53
N ARG A 31 -29.35 -12.87 8.06
CA ARG A 31 -29.70 -12.76 6.64
C ARG A 31 -28.70 -11.84 5.95
N GLY A 32 -27.94 -12.42 5.02
CA GLY A 32 -27.05 -11.65 4.16
C GLY A 32 -27.88 -10.62 3.40
N PHE A 33 -27.48 -9.35 3.51
CA PHE A 33 -27.65 -8.44 2.40
C PHE A 33 -26.76 -9.00 1.29
N ALA A 34 -27.33 -9.85 0.44
CA ALA A 34 -26.74 -10.11 -0.87
C ALA A 34 -26.91 -8.81 -1.67
N GLN A 35 -26.06 -7.83 -1.37
CA GLN A 35 -25.90 -6.66 -2.20
C GLN A 35 -25.38 -7.18 -3.53
N GLU A 36 -26.12 -6.97 -4.61
CA GLU A 36 -25.63 -7.23 -5.97
C GLU A 36 -24.35 -6.43 -6.16
N THR A 37 -23.21 -7.07 -5.90
CA THR A 37 -21.89 -6.47 -6.09
C THR A 37 -21.60 -6.54 -7.59
N SER A 38 -22.17 -5.59 -8.33
CA SER A 38 -21.63 -5.26 -9.65
C SER A 38 -20.23 -4.69 -9.42
N PHE A 39 -19.22 -5.57 -9.50
CA PHE A 39 -17.84 -5.13 -9.42
C PHE A 39 -17.56 -4.20 -10.59
N GLN A 40 -16.96 -3.05 -10.29
CA GLN A 40 -16.55 -2.10 -11.30
C GLN A 40 -15.61 -2.78 -12.30
N LYS A 41 -15.78 -2.49 -13.59
CA LYS A 41 -14.88 -3.02 -14.61
C LYS A 41 -13.46 -2.50 -14.37
N PRO A 42 -12.41 -3.33 -14.55
CA PRO A 42 -11.03 -2.88 -14.39
C PRO A 42 -10.72 -1.66 -15.26
N LEU A 43 -10.04 -0.68 -14.67
CA LEU A 43 -9.64 0.53 -15.37
C LEU A 43 -8.60 0.21 -16.45
N LYS A 44 -8.70 0.89 -17.59
CA LYS A 44 -7.79 0.74 -18.73
C LYS A 44 -6.78 1.88 -18.75
N LEU A 45 -5.52 1.53 -19.00
CA LEU A 45 -4.43 2.50 -19.19
C LEU A 45 -4.68 3.32 -20.46
N LYS A 46 -4.44 4.62 -20.39
CA LYS A 46 -4.36 5.51 -21.55
C LYS A 46 -2.98 5.47 -22.21
N GLY A 47 -1.95 5.06 -21.46
CA GLY A 47 -0.57 4.92 -21.92
C GLY A 47 0.27 6.19 -21.75
N VAL A 48 -0.15 7.15 -20.94
CA VAL A 48 0.55 8.44 -20.79
C VAL A 48 1.90 8.32 -20.07
N LEU A 49 2.11 7.23 -19.32
CA LEU A 49 3.39 6.92 -18.67
C LEU A 49 4.42 6.29 -19.61
N LYS A 50 4.01 5.75 -20.76
CA LYS A 50 4.90 5.01 -21.67
C LYS A 50 6.11 5.82 -22.19
N PRO A 51 5.99 7.14 -22.47
CA PRO A 51 7.12 7.93 -22.94
C PRO A 51 8.18 8.17 -21.85
N LEU A 52 7.80 8.06 -20.57
CA LEU A 52 8.73 8.26 -19.47
C LEU A 52 9.71 7.09 -19.38
N LYS A 53 10.96 7.40 -19.06
CA LYS A 53 11.98 6.39 -18.79
C LYS A 53 11.54 5.55 -17.58
N GLN A 54 11.50 4.24 -17.77
CA GLN A 54 11.04 3.27 -16.77
C GLN A 54 12.07 2.19 -16.55
N PHE A 55 12.27 1.81 -15.29
CA PHE A 55 13.07 0.67 -14.89
C PHE A 55 12.21 -0.30 -14.07
N LYS A 56 12.22 -1.59 -14.43
CA LYS A 56 11.53 -2.62 -13.65
C LYS A 56 12.46 -3.13 -12.56
N VAL A 57 12.16 -2.78 -11.32
CA VAL A 57 13.00 -3.14 -10.15
C VAL A 57 13.08 -4.65 -9.98
N THR A 58 11.93 -5.33 -10.10
CA THR A 58 11.88 -6.80 -10.15
C THR A 58 10.94 -7.24 -11.28
N PRO A 59 10.97 -8.53 -11.69
CA PRO A 59 10.04 -9.06 -12.69
C PRO A 59 8.58 -8.83 -12.31
N THR A 60 8.22 -9.08 -11.05
CA THR A 60 6.82 -9.11 -10.59
C THR A 60 6.35 -7.76 -10.04
N VAL A 61 7.17 -7.09 -9.24
CA VAL A 61 6.81 -5.86 -8.53
C VAL A 61 7.82 -4.74 -8.72
N GLY A 62 7.39 -3.49 -8.53
CA GLY A 62 8.25 -2.33 -8.58
C GLY A 62 8.48 -1.81 -9.99
N THR A 63 8.18 -0.52 -10.18
CA THR A 63 8.59 0.26 -11.36
C THR A 63 9.20 1.56 -10.88
N GLU A 64 10.32 1.95 -11.46
CA GLU A 64 11.03 3.17 -11.11
C GLU A 64 11.03 4.14 -12.29
N PHE A 65 10.77 5.41 -11.99
CA PHE A 65 10.86 6.55 -12.91
C PHE A 65 12.04 7.44 -12.46
N PRO A 66 13.24 7.24 -12.99
CA PRO A 66 14.45 7.91 -12.50
C PRO A 66 14.51 9.40 -12.85
N GLU A 67 13.84 9.84 -13.91
CA GLU A 67 13.94 11.19 -14.47
C GLU A 67 12.61 11.97 -14.40
N ALA A 68 11.53 11.33 -13.95
CA ALA A 68 10.21 11.95 -13.94
C ALA A 68 10.01 12.77 -12.66
N ASN A 69 9.57 14.02 -12.79
CA ASN A 69 9.17 14.87 -11.67
C ASN A 69 7.65 14.85 -11.51
N LEU A 70 7.15 14.43 -10.35
CA LEU A 70 5.72 14.36 -10.06
C LEU A 70 5.05 15.72 -10.09
N VAL A 71 5.72 16.77 -9.63
CA VAL A 71 5.16 18.13 -9.57
C VAL A 71 4.84 18.63 -10.99
N ASP A 72 5.75 18.40 -11.94
CA ASP A 72 5.55 18.76 -13.35
C ASP A 72 4.35 18.00 -13.94
N LEU A 73 4.21 16.72 -13.59
CA LEU A 73 3.16 15.84 -14.12
C LEU A 73 1.79 16.17 -13.54
N ILE A 74 1.73 16.62 -12.28
CA ILE A 74 0.49 17.06 -11.62
C ILE A 74 0.03 18.44 -12.14
N ASN A 75 0.97 19.29 -12.56
CA ASN A 75 0.66 20.61 -13.11
C ASN A 75 0.44 20.59 -14.64
N ALA A 76 0.68 19.46 -15.30
CA ALA A 76 0.45 19.30 -16.73
C ALA A 76 -1.05 19.38 -17.10
N PRO A 77 -1.40 19.82 -18.31
CA PRO A 77 -2.80 19.92 -18.74
C PRO A 77 -3.55 18.58 -18.75
N ASN A 78 -2.83 17.47 -18.79
CA ASN A 78 -3.34 16.10 -18.74
C ASN A 78 -3.08 15.39 -17.39
N ALA A 79 -2.96 16.14 -16.29
CA ALA A 79 -2.64 15.61 -14.96
C ALA A 79 -3.57 14.48 -14.51
N ASP A 80 -4.87 14.59 -14.74
CA ASP A 80 -5.83 13.54 -14.36
C ASP A 80 -5.57 12.22 -15.10
N ASP A 81 -5.18 12.28 -16.37
CA ASP A 81 -4.83 11.09 -17.13
C ASP A 81 -3.54 10.46 -16.61
N PHE A 82 -2.59 11.29 -16.21
CA PHE A 82 -1.36 10.86 -15.56
C PHE A 82 -1.62 10.17 -14.22
N LEU A 83 -2.37 10.82 -13.33
CA LEU A 83 -2.69 10.28 -12.00
C LEU A 83 -3.51 8.99 -12.10
N ARG A 84 -4.43 8.91 -13.06
CA ARG A 84 -5.19 7.69 -13.32
C ARG A 84 -4.28 6.55 -13.80
N ASP A 85 -3.40 6.80 -14.76
CA ASP A 85 -2.46 5.77 -15.23
C ASP A 85 -1.44 5.40 -14.15
N LEU A 86 -1.05 6.35 -13.29
CA LEU A 86 -0.19 6.10 -12.13
C LEU A 86 -0.89 5.18 -11.13
N ALA A 87 -2.13 5.47 -10.76
CA ALA A 87 -2.95 4.60 -9.90
C ALA A 87 -2.98 3.17 -10.43
N ILE A 88 -3.34 3.00 -11.71
CA ILE A 88 -3.41 1.69 -12.37
C ILE A 88 -2.04 1.01 -12.38
N THR A 89 -0.97 1.76 -12.62
CA THR A 89 0.40 1.22 -12.63
C THR A 89 0.82 0.76 -11.25
N VAL A 90 0.54 1.53 -10.20
CA VAL A 90 0.75 1.13 -8.80
C VAL A 90 -0.04 -0.14 -8.49
N SER A 91 -1.34 -0.21 -8.81
CA SER A 91 -2.14 -1.42 -8.57
C SER A 91 -1.61 -2.66 -9.30
N ARG A 92 -1.02 -2.49 -10.49
CA ARG A 92 -0.46 -3.61 -11.28
C ARG A 92 0.95 -4.00 -10.86
N ARG A 93 1.74 -3.08 -10.33
CA ARG A 93 3.16 -3.25 -10.01
C ARG A 93 3.44 -3.33 -8.51
N GLY A 94 2.46 -3.09 -7.67
CA GLY A 94 2.57 -3.03 -6.21
C GLY A 94 3.16 -1.71 -5.71
N VAL A 95 4.31 -1.29 -6.27
CA VAL A 95 5.02 -0.09 -5.84
C VAL A 95 5.64 0.64 -7.03
N VAL A 96 5.68 1.97 -6.94
CA VAL A 96 6.35 2.84 -7.91
C VAL A 96 7.29 3.80 -7.18
N PHE A 97 8.48 4.00 -7.74
CA PHE A 97 9.51 4.89 -7.20
C PHE A 97 9.77 6.07 -8.13
N PHE A 98 9.93 7.26 -7.56
CA PHE A 98 10.34 8.48 -8.26
C PHE A 98 11.60 9.03 -7.59
N ARG A 99 12.64 9.28 -8.38
CA ARG A 99 13.89 9.88 -7.87
C ARG A 99 13.85 11.41 -7.98
N GLY A 100 14.64 12.10 -7.16
CA GLY A 100 14.88 13.54 -7.32
C GLY A 100 13.65 14.43 -7.12
N GLN A 101 12.73 14.06 -6.23
CA GLN A 101 11.51 14.85 -5.95
C GLN A 101 11.81 15.99 -4.96
N THR A 102 12.60 16.99 -5.37
CA THR A 102 12.99 18.13 -4.52
C THR A 102 11.86 19.14 -4.30
N GLU A 103 10.99 19.30 -5.30
CA GLU A 103 9.91 20.30 -5.31
C GLU A 103 8.63 19.81 -4.62
N MET A 104 8.60 18.57 -4.12
CA MET A 104 7.41 17.97 -3.53
C MET A 104 7.14 18.55 -2.13
N THR A 105 6.02 19.25 -1.98
CA THR A 105 5.51 19.76 -0.70
C THR A 105 4.43 18.84 -0.13
N ASN A 106 4.10 19.00 1.17
CA ASN A 106 3.02 18.24 1.80
C ASN A 106 1.67 18.47 1.10
N ASP A 107 1.38 19.70 0.67
CA ASP A 107 0.12 20.02 -0.02
C ASP A 107 0.03 19.37 -1.40
N ILE A 108 1.13 19.38 -2.17
CA ILE A 108 1.16 18.71 -3.47
C ILE A 108 1.01 17.19 -3.28
N GLN A 109 1.70 16.61 -2.29
CA GLN A 109 1.60 15.18 -1.98
C GLN A 109 0.18 14.78 -1.59
N LYS A 110 -0.49 15.55 -0.71
CA LYS A 110 -1.89 15.34 -0.29
C LYS A 110 -2.85 15.46 -1.47
N HIS A 111 -2.70 16.50 -2.30
CA HIS A 111 -3.53 16.70 -3.47
C HIS A 111 -3.39 15.54 -4.47
N MET A 112 -2.15 15.14 -4.76
CA MET A 112 -1.83 14.03 -5.66
C MET A 112 -2.49 12.72 -5.20
N ILE A 113 -2.26 12.32 -3.95
CA ILE A 113 -2.75 11.01 -3.44
C ILE A 113 -4.27 10.99 -3.34
N GLN A 114 -4.89 12.09 -2.93
CA GLN A 114 -6.34 12.23 -2.88
C GLN A 114 -6.95 12.09 -4.27
N ARG A 115 -6.42 12.84 -5.25
CA ARG A 115 -6.90 12.84 -6.63
C ARG A 115 -6.70 11.48 -7.31
N MET A 116 -5.59 10.81 -7.02
CA MET A 116 -5.29 9.48 -7.53
C MET A 116 -6.34 8.45 -7.08
N GLY A 117 -6.75 8.47 -5.81
CA GLY A 117 -7.80 7.61 -5.29
C GLY A 117 -9.18 7.91 -5.89
N GLU A 118 -9.53 9.18 -6.04
CA GLU A 118 -10.79 9.60 -6.68
C GLU A 118 -10.90 9.09 -8.12
N LEU A 119 -9.83 9.22 -8.90
CA LEU A 119 -9.75 8.76 -10.28
C LEU A 119 -9.75 7.23 -10.40
N ALA A 120 -9.31 6.54 -9.35
CA ALA A 120 -9.37 5.08 -9.22
C ALA A 120 -10.76 4.58 -8.77
N GLY A 121 -11.63 5.48 -8.31
CA GLY A 121 -13.01 5.17 -7.91
C GLY A 121 -13.18 4.82 -6.43
N LYS A 122 -12.34 5.37 -5.54
CA LYS A 122 -12.54 5.22 -4.09
C LYS A 122 -13.90 5.81 -3.65
N PRO A 123 -14.51 5.30 -2.56
CA PRO A 123 -15.73 5.89 -1.99
C PRO A 123 -15.53 7.38 -1.66
N LYS A 124 -16.57 8.20 -1.83
CA LYS A 124 -16.49 9.65 -1.62
C LYS A 124 -16.20 10.00 -0.15
N GLU A 125 -16.61 9.13 0.74
CA GLU A 125 -16.43 9.22 2.19
C GLU A 125 -14.98 8.91 2.59
N SER A 126 -14.20 8.25 1.73
CA SER A 126 -12.79 7.92 1.96
C SER A 126 -11.89 9.11 1.59
N THR A 127 -11.50 9.86 2.60
CA THR A 127 -10.63 11.05 2.48
C THR A 127 -9.24 10.75 3.04
N LEU A 128 -8.38 11.77 3.14
CA LEU A 128 -7.03 11.63 3.70
C LEU A 128 -7.09 11.19 5.17
N HIS A 129 -6.35 10.14 5.51
CA HIS A 129 -6.35 9.59 6.86
C HIS A 129 -5.75 10.58 7.87
N ILE A 130 -6.29 10.60 9.09
CA ILE A 130 -5.72 11.28 10.25
C ILE A 130 -5.35 10.19 11.24
N HIS A 131 -4.04 10.03 11.49
CA HIS A 131 -3.57 8.95 12.35
C HIS A 131 -3.98 9.24 13.82
N PRO A 132 -4.65 8.31 14.53
CA PRO A 132 -5.17 8.58 15.88
C PRO A 132 -4.06 8.82 16.92
N VAL A 133 -2.90 8.16 16.76
CA VAL A 133 -1.76 8.26 17.69
C VAL A 133 -0.59 9.16 17.21
N LEU A 134 -0.23 9.11 15.92
CA LEU A 134 0.90 9.82 15.31
C LEU A 134 0.46 11.15 14.66
N ASN A 135 -0.19 12.01 15.44
CA ASN A 135 -0.66 13.31 14.98
C ASN A 135 0.37 14.44 15.29
N PRO A 136 0.30 15.59 14.59
CA PRO A 136 1.22 16.73 14.75
C PRO A 136 1.27 17.32 16.17
N GLN A 137 0.32 17.00 17.03
CA GLN A 137 0.30 17.47 18.43
C GLN A 137 1.41 16.83 19.28
N ARG A 138 2.09 15.79 18.78
CA ARG A 138 3.26 15.19 19.41
C ARG A 138 4.51 16.04 19.17
N ALA A 139 5.44 16.04 20.14
CA ALA A 139 6.76 16.65 19.94
C ALA A 139 7.42 16.11 18.68
N MET A 140 7.85 16.98 17.76
CA MET A 140 8.45 16.62 16.45
C MET A 140 7.51 15.90 15.46
N GLY A 141 6.19 15.95 15.67
CA GLY A 141 5.18 15.32 14.80
C GLY A 141 4.88 16.09 13.50
N GLY A 142 5.33 17.34 13.39
CA GLY A 142 5.00 18.25 12.29
C GLY A 142 3.82 19.16 12.62
N ASP A 143 3.20 19.74 11.61
CA ASP A 143 2.11 20.72 11.69
C ASP A 143 0.82 20.27 10.96
N ASP A 144 0.88 19.15 10.22
CA ASP A 144 -0.21 18.68 9.36
C ASP A 144 -0.83 17.38 9.87
N LEU A 145 -2.16 17.39 10.06
CA LEU A 145 -2.93 16.24 10.58
C LEU A 145 -2.97 15.05 9.61
N HIS A 146 -2.80 15.29 8.32
CA HIS A 146 -2.85 14.27 7.27
C HIS A 146 -1.47 13.71 6.91
N ILE A 147 -0.40 14.22 7.53
CA ILE A 147 0.97 13.76 7.32
C ILE A 147 1.47 13.09 8.60
N SER A 148 1.67 11.78 8.52
CA SER A 148 2.30 11.01 9.60
C SER A 148 3.82 11.04 9.44
N THR A 149 4.51 11.82 10.26
CA THR A 149 5.98 11.93 10.22
C THR A 149 6.63 10.75 10.94
N MET A 150 7.40 9.93 10.21
CA MET A 150 8.22 8.87 10.79
C MET A 150 9.60 9.39 11.16
N ASN A 151 9.85 9.59 12.45
CA ASN A 151 11.12 10.14 12.95
C ASN A 151 11.74 9.25 14.04
N SER A 152 12.94 8.74 13.78
CA SER A 152 13.67 7.88 14.71
C SER A 152 14.13 8.61 15.98
N ARG A 153 14.45 9.92 15.90
CA ARG A 153 14.77 10.74 17.07
C ARG A 153 13.55 10.90 17.97
N GLN A 154 12.39 11.22 17.38
CA GLN A 154 11.13 11.31 18.12
C GLN A 154 10.81 10.00 18.84
N ARG A 155 10.94 8.86 18.14
CA ARG A 155 10.69 7.53 18.73
C ARG A 155 11.60 7.27 19.94
N LYS A 156 12.89 7.61 19.87
CA LYS A 156 13.82 7.50 21.01
C LYS A 156 13.44 8.43 22.17
N LEU A 157 12.95 9.64 21.90
CA LEU A 157 12.50 10.54 22.97
C LEU A 157 11.25 10.01 23.68
N VAL A 158 10.27 9.48 22.93
CA VAL A 158 9.00 8.99 23.50
C VAL A 158 9.18 7.66 24.23
N ASN A 159 9.97 6.75 23.67
CA ASN A 159 10.10 5.38 24.20
C ASN A 159 11.33 5.22 25.13
N GLY A 160 12.18 6.24 25.26
CA GLY A 160 13.41 6.22 26.06
C GLY A 160 14.64 5.63 25.34
N LYS A 161 15.75 5.48 26.08
CA LYS A 161 17.01 4.86 25.62
C LYS A 161 16.93 3.35 25.40
N SER A 162 15.74 2.75 25.51
CA SER A 162 15.55 1.34 25.19
C SER A 162 16.04 1.17 23.76
N THR A 163 17.18 0.48 23.63
CA THR A 163 17.60 0.00 22.33
C THR A 163 16.47 -0.91 21.89
N PRO A 164 16.13 -0.98 20.60
CA PRO A 164 14.92 -1.70 20.27
C PRO A 164 15.05 -3.22 20.59
N ARG A 165 16.26 -3.71 20.98
CA ARG A 165 16.54 -5.06 21.53
C ARG A 165 15.97 -5.28 22.94
N ASP A 166 15.66 -4.22 23.66
CA ASP A 166 15.20 -4.26 25.06
C ASP A 166 13.67 -4.36 25.20
N LEU A 167 12.92 -4.39 24.08
CA LEU A 167 11.44 -4.35 24.06
C LEU A 167 10.73 -5.69 23.79
N GLY A 168 11.45 -6.80 23.62
CA GLY A 168 10.81 -8.11 23.37
C GLY A 168 9.82 -8.11 22.19
N ASP A 169 8.66 -8.77 22.35
CA ASP A 169 7.59 -8.96 21.35
C ASP A 169 6.98 -7.66 20.78
N GLU A 170 7.07 -6.52 21.47
CA GLU A 170 6.44 -5.27 21.01
C GLU A 170 7.10 -4.71 19.74
N ARG A 171 8.38 -5.04 19.52
CA ARG A 171 9.15 -4.64 18.33
C ARG A 171 8.61 -5.30 17.06
N GLN A 172 8.13 -6.54 17.17
CA GLN A 172 7.61 -7.28 16.02
C GLN A 172 6.40 -6.57 15.41
N VAL A 173 5.56 -5.90 16.18
CA VAL A 173 4.28 -5.40 15.66
C VAL A 173 4.46 -4.28 14.61
N PHE A 174 5.43 -3.37 14.80
CA PHE A 174 5.70 -2.29 13.85
C PHE A 174 6.64 -2.68 12.70
N GLU A 175 7.53 -3.65 12.93
CA GLU A 175 8.50 -4.13 11.93
C GLU A 175 7.98 -5.37 11.16
N SER A 176 6.77 -5.84 11.48
CA SER A 176 6.11 -6.94 10.78
C SER A 176 5.60 -6.53 9.41
N TRP A 177 5.45 -7.52 8.54
CA TRP A 177 4.69 -7.39 7.31
C TRP A 177 3.26 -6.95 7.62
N HIS A 178 2.88 -5.78 7.13
CA HIS A 178 1.54 -5.22 7.30
C HIS A 178 1.10 -4.47 6.06
N SER A 179 -0.19 -4.12 6.03
CA SER A 179 -0.74 -3.08 5.17
C SER A 179 -1.27 -1.97 6.07
N ASP A 180 -1.14 -0.73 5.62
CA ASP A 180 -1.56 0.41 6.44
C ASP A 180 -3.08 0.41 6.66
N ILE A 181 -3.47 0.76 7.89
CA ILE A 181 -4.84 1.16 8.25
C ILE A 181 -5.89 0.04 7.97
N GLN A 182 -5.49 -1.23 8.09
CA GLN A 182 -6.41 -2.38 7.90
C GLN A 182 -7.55 -2.45 8.93
N SER A 183 -7.45 -1.73 10.04
CA SER A 183 -8.47 -1.69 11.08
C SER A 183 -9.69 -0.84 10.73
N GLU A 184 -9.59 0.04 9.72
CA GLU A 184 -10.69 0.92 9.33
C GLU A 184 -11.70 0.21 8.42
N GLN A 185 -12.94 0.69 8.43
CA GLN A 185 -13.99 0.13 7.57
C GLN A 185 -13.67 0.27 6.08
N VAL A 186 -13.02 1.37 5.70
CA VAL A 186 -12.48 1.61 4.36
C VAL A 186 -10.97 1.80 4.50
N PRO A 187 -10.17 0.74 4.31
CA PRO A 187 -8.72 0.82 4.45
C PRO A 187 -8.10 1.68 3.34
N SER A 188 -6.82 2.02 3.48
CA SER A 188 -6.09 2.81 2.49
C SER A 188 -6.07 2.11 1.11
N ASP A 189 -6.35 2.88 0.06
CA ASP A 189 -6.21 2.47 -1.33
C ASP A 189 -4.77 2.63 -1.82
N TYR A 190 -4.14 3.75 -1.46
CA TYR A 190 -2.74 4.06 -1.78
C TYR A 190 -2.06 4.80 -0.63
N THR A 191 -0.77 4.53 -0.46
CA THR A 191 0.10 5.21 0.48
C THR A 191 1.23 5.90 -0.27
N CYS A 192 1.67 7.07 0.24
CA CYS A 192 2.75 7.84 -0.37
C CYS A 192 3.79 8.17 0.69
N LEU A 193 4.99 7.62 0.53
CA LEU A 193 6.13 7.87 1.41
C LEU A 193 7.13 8.80 0.72
N ARG A 194 7.45 9.92 1.38
CA ARG A 194 8.49 10.86 0.97
C ARG A 194 9.64 10.81 1.96
N LEU A 195 10.83 10.47 1.46
CA LEU A 195 12.05 10.38 2.27
C LEU A 195 12.67 11.78 2.37
N VAL A 196 12.77 12.32 3.60
CA VAL A 196 13.30 13.67 3.86
C VAL A 196 14.72 13.61 4.42
N GLU A 197 14.96 12.71 5.38
CA GLU A 197 16.27 12.48 5.98
C GLU A 197 16.53 10.98 5.97
N LEU A 198 17.67 10.57 5.41
CA LEU A 198 18.06 9.17 5.29
C LEU A 198 19.38 8.94 6.01
N PRO A 199 19.54 7.82 6.74
CA PRO A 199 20.86 7.42 7.21
C PRO A 199 21.73 7.01 6.02
N GLU A 200 23.05 7.04 6.20
CA GLU A 200 24.00 6.61 5.17
C GLU A 200 23.85 5.12 4.83
N ILE A 201 23.51 4.29 5.83
CA ILE A 201 23.29 2.86 5.70
C ILE A 201 22.09 2.40 6.55
N GLY A 202 21.34 1.43 6.03
CA GLY A 202 20.14 0.89 6.66
C GLY A 202 18.91 1.79 6.47
N GLY A 203 17.73 1.27 6.81
CA GLY A 203 16.45 1.95 6.57
C GLY A 203 15.32 0.95 6.45
#